data_AF-A0A0D0D821-F1
#
_entry.id   AF-A0A0D0D821-F1
#
_cell.length_a   1.000
_cell.length_b   1.000
_cell.length_c   1.000
_cell.angle_alpha   90.00
_cell.angle_beta   90.00
_cell.angle_gamma   90.00
#
_symmetry.space_group_name_H-M   'P 1'
#
loop_
_entity.id
_entity.type
_entity.pdbx_description
1 polymer ?
#
loop_
_entity_poly.entity_id
_entity_poly.type
_entity_poly.pdbx_seq_one_letter_code
_entity_poly.pdbx_strand_id
1 'polypeptide(L)'
;SDFLTLVDMTGIHFLWVHYCVCPTSQPFHKQLLKSGLLPATIDQPKTAFFFSVLIDFICNNLECGTSTSNYYNRLQRITSNIFPHLMPMSASADRYHELLQVCCQWWLLKLLKWAGFGHQCDSPKPGSLVLFYPTCPQPGINVYLDVTNDSSNWKYNWTLILDGNFKAEHLHDRQMGGQVWLMDGLGFMVSWSPYHEYLAATNYPPESSCNNHRAINQANSVHAQLEATGIGATTCAHHGCFIPHSAVDFQKGER
;
A
#
# COMPACT_ATOMS: atom_id res chain seq x y z
N SER A 1 2.84 0.12 -34.81
CA SER A 1 3.09 -1.24 -34.31
C SER A 1 4.40 -1.18 -33.61
N ASP A 2 4.38 -1.41 -32.31
CA ASP A 2 5.44 -0.97 -31.43
C ASP A 2 5.99 -2.18 -30.68
N PHE A 3 7.26 -2.13 -30.33
CA PHE A 3 7.85 -3.13 -29.45
C PHE A 3 7.32 -2.91 -28.03
N LEU A 4 6.81 -3.99 -27.45
CA LEU A 4 6.29 -4.01 -26.09
C LEU A 4 7.08 -5.03 -25.27
N THR A 5 7.53 -4.60 -24.10
CA THR A 5 8.12 -5.50 -23.09
C THR A 5 6.98 -6.18 -22.35
N LEU A 6 6.90 -7.49 -22.43
CA LEU A 6 5.91 -8.30 -21.73
C LEU A 6 6.59 -9.12 -20.64
N VAL A 7 6.13 -8.96 -19.41
CA VAL A 7 6.69 -9.69 -18.27
C VAL A 7 5.68 -10.74 -17.81
N ASP A 8 6.12 -12.00 -17.83
CA ASP A 8 5.36 -13.17 -17.38
C ASP A 8 6.20 -14.02 -16.40
N MET A 9 5.60 -15.03 -15.77
CA MET A 9 6.28 -16.01 -14.91
C MET A 9 7.41 -16.76 -15.65
N THR A 10 7.31 -16.88 -16.97
CA THR A 10 8.34 -17.50 -17.83
C THR A 10 9.51 -16.57 -18.15
N GLY A 11 9.45 -15.30 -17.76
CA GLY A 11 10.51 -14.32 -17.99
C GLY A 11 10.02 -13.04 -18.68
N ILE A 12 10.97 -12.31 -19.24
CA ILE A 12 10.79 -11.01 -19.89
C ILE A 12 10.89 -11.19 -21.40
N HIS A 13 9.83 -10.85 -22.11
CA HIS A 13 9.66 -11.08 -23.54
C HIS A 13 9.59 -9.75 -24.29
N PHE A 14 10.22 -9.69 -25.47
CA PHE A 14 10.22 -8.51 -26.35
C PHE A 14 9.46 -8.85 -27.61
N LEU A 15 8.19 -8.44 -27.65
CA LEU A 15 7.28 -8.81 -28.74
C LEU A 15 6.80 -7.57 -29.48
N TRP A 16 6.49 -7.77 -30.76
CA TRP A 16 5.82 -6.77 -31.56
C TRP A 16 4.30 -6.90 -31.37
N VAL A 17 3.66 -5.81 -30.96
CA VAL A 17 2.22 -5.82 -30.66
C VAL A 17 1.48 -4.90 -31.63
N HIS A 18 0.36 -5.43 -32.13
CA HIS A 18 -0.60 -4.67 -32.93
C HIS A 18 -1.81 -4.31 -32.10
N TYR A 19 -1.98 -3.01 -31.86
CA TYR A 19 -3.21 -2.49 -31.28
C TYR A 19 -4.30 -2.39 -32.34
N CYS A 20 -5.54 -2.64 -31.93
CA CYS A 20 -6.69 -2.33 -32.74
C CYS A 20 -6.83 -0.80 -32.83
N VAL A 21 -6.95 -0.27 -34.05
CA VAL A 21 -7.08 1.17 -34.33
C VAL A 21 -8.40 1.51 -35.03
N CYS A 22 -9.38 0.61 -34.96
CA CYS A 22 -10.71 0.86 -35.50
C CYS A 22 -11.36 2.09 -34.83
N PRO A 23 -12.29 2.81 -35.50
CA PRO A 23 -12.95 3.99 -34.91
C PRO A 23 -13.66 3.75 -33.58
N THR A 24 -14.15 2.53 -33.35
CA THR A 24 -14.81 2.09 -32.11
C THR A 24 -13.85 1.40 -31.13
N SER A 25 -12.54 1.41 -31.41
CA SER A 25 -11.55 0.73 -30.59
C SER A 25 -11.41 1.39 -29.23
N GLN A 26 -11.12 0.57 -28.23
CA GLN A 26 -10.82 1.06 -26.88
C GLN A 26 -9.40 1.64 -26.85
N PRO A 27 -9.09 2.55 -25.91
CA PRO A 27 -7.71 2.99 -25.66
C PRO A 27 -6.74 1.82 -25.42
N PHE A 28 -5.46 2.00 -25.76
CA PHE A 28 -4.46 0.92 -25.75
C PHE A 28 -4.32 0.22 -24.39
N HIS A 29 -4.32 0.96 -23.28
CA HIS A 29 -4.26 0.37 -21.94
C HIS A 29 -5.47 -0.55 -21.65
N LYS A 30 -6.68 -0.21 -22.15
CA LYS A 30 -7.86 -1.08 -22.00
C LYS A 30 -7.79 -2.32 -22.88
N GLN A 31 -7.17 -2.22 -24.06
CA GLN A 31 -6.94 -3.40 -24.90
C GLN A 31 -5.99 -4.38 -24.19
N LEU A 32 -4.91 -3.88 -23.58
CA LEU A 32 -3.99 -4.70 -22.78
C LEU A 32 -4.69 -5.34 -21.57
N LEU A 33 -5.47 -4.56 -20.82
CA LEU A 33 -6.24 -5.07 -19.67
C LEU A 33 -7.19 -6.20 -20.06
N LYS A 34 -7.88 -6.08 -21.20
CA LYS A 34 -8.75 -7.14 -21.73
C LYS A 34 -7.99 -8.41 -22.10
N SER A 35 -6.72 -8.28 -22.47
CA SER A 35 -5.82 -9.39 -22.79
C SER A 35 -5.11 -9.97 -21.55
N GLY A 36 -5.46 -9.52 -20.33
CA GLY A 36 -4.85 -10.02 -19.09
C GLY A 36 -3.51 -9.37 -18.75
N LEU A 37 -3.24 -8.19 -19.31
CA LEU A 37 -2.01 -7.42 -19.15
C LEU A 37 -2.28 -6.10 -18.44
N LEU A 38 -1.57 -5.82 -17.35
CA LEU A 38 -1.56 -4.51 -16.70
C LEU A 38 -0.38 -3.69 -17.25
N PRO A 39 -0.64 -2.60 -17.99
CA PRO A 39 0.43 -1.75 -18.50
C PRO A 39 1.10 -0.93 -17.39
N ALA A 40 2.39 -0.67 -17.53
CA ALA A 40 3.13 0.21 -16.62
C ALA A 40 2.75 1.70 -16.77
N THR A 41 2.30 2.09 -17.95
CA THR A 41 1.87 3.47 -18.28
C THR A 41 0.57 3.46 -19.07
N ILE A 42 -0.26 4.50 -18.89
CA ILE A 42 -1.62 4.55 -19.46
C ILE A 42 -1.61 5.04 -20.91
N ASP A 43 -0.87 6.11 -21.21
CA ASP A 43 -0.95 6.80 -22.50
C ASP A 43 -0.21 6.06 -23.62
N GLN A 44 1.03 5.64 -23.35
CA GLN A 44 1.89 4.92 -24.30
C GLN A 44 2.61 3.77 -23.59
N PRO A 45 1.96 2.61 -23.43
CA PRO A 45 2.54 1.46 -22.77
C PRO A 45 3.72 0.90 -23.57
N LYS A 46 4.92 0.94 -22.96
CA LYS A 46 6.13 0.26 -23.46
C LYS A 46 6.45 -1.04 -22.70
N THR A 47 5.80 -1.22 -21.55
CA THR A 47 5.89 -2.40 -20.71
C THR A 47 4.51 -2.77 -20.21
N ALA A 48 4.21 -4.07 -20.19
CA ALA A 48 3.03 -4.60 -19.54
C ALA A 48 3.34 -5.91 -18.82
N PHE A 49 2.66 -6.14 -17.71
CA PHE A 49 2.82 -7.29 -16.84
C PHE A 49 1.58 -8.17 -16.95
N PHE A 50 1.77 -9.47 -17.12
CA PHE A 50 0.66 -10.41 -17.04
C PHE A 50 0.08 -10.45 -15.62
N PHE A 51 -1.23 -10.68 -15.51
CA PHE A 51 -1.84 -10.89 -14.19
C PHE A 51 -1.23 -12.09 -13.45
N SER A 52 -0.76 -13.11 -14.18
CA SER A 52 -0.05 -14.27 -13.64
C SER A 52 1.18 -13.87 -12.83
N VAL A 53 2.06 -13.03 -13.39
CA VAL A 53 3.30 -12.60 -12.72
C VAL A 53 3.01 -11.71 -11.50
N LEU A 54 1.95 -10.90 -11.55
CA LEU A 54 1.54 -10.06 -10.42
C LEU A 54 0.97 -10.90 -9.26
N ILE A 55 0.24 -11.97 -9.57
CA ILE A 55 -0.25 -12.92 -8.57
C ILE A 55 0.92 -13.73 -7.99
N ASP A 56 1.83 -14.24 -8.83
CA ASP A 56 3.03 -14.97 -8.38
C ASP A 56 3.90 -14.08 -7.49
N PHE A 57 4.12 -12.82 -7.86
CA PHE A 57 4.85 -11.86 -7.04
C PHE A 57 4.22 -11.69 -5.65
N ILE A 58 2.90 -11.49 -5.57
CA ILE A 58 2.20 -11.35 -4.30
C ILE A 58 2.40 -12.60 -3.42
N CYS A 59 2.23 -13.79 -3.99
CA CYS A 59 2.45 -15.03 -3.25
C CYS A 59 3.89 -15.17 -2.75
N ASN A 60 4.90 -14.87 -3.58
CA ASN A 60 6.31 -14.93 -3.17
C ASN A 60 6.66 -13.86 -2.12
N ASN A 61 6.03 -12.69 -2.18
CA ASN A 61 6.23 -11.64 -1.20
C ASN A 61 5.64 -12.02 0.16
N LEU A 62 4.41 -12.56 0.18
CA LEU A 62 3.71 -12.96 1.40
C LEU A 62 4.27 -14.23 2.05
N GLU A 63 4.47 -15.29 1.26
CA GLU A 63 4.84 -16.60 1.79
C GLU A 63 6.35 -16.76 1.99
N CYS A 64 7.14 -16.15 1.09
CA CYS A 64 8.60 -16.34 1.07
C CYS A 64 9.37 -15.10 1.52
N GLY A 65 8.70 -14.00 1.88
CA GLY A 65 9.36 -12.74 2.25
C GLY A 65 10.26 -12.18 1.14
N THR A 66 9.97 -12.53 -0.12
CA THR A 66 10.84 -12.16 -1.25
C THR A 66 10.70 -10.67 -1.53
N SER A 67 11.82 -9.95 -1.52
CA SER A 67 11.85 -8.55 -1.94
C SER A 67 11.54 -8.42 -3.43
N THR A 68 10.97 -7.29 -3.83
CA THR A 68 10.69 -7.01 -5.25
C THR A 68 11.95 -7.11 -6.12
N SER A 69 13.11 -6.71 -5.60
CA SER A 69 14.38 -6.79 -6.31
C SER A 69 14.82 -8.23 -6.54
N ASN A 70 14.71 -9.08 -5.52
CA ASN A 70 15.03 -10.50 -5.64
C ASN A 70 14.08 -11.22 -6.59
N TYR A 71 12.79 -10.88 -6.55
CA TYR A 71 11.80 -11.43 -7.47
C TYR A 71 12.10 -11.01 -8.92
N TYR A 72 12.43 -9.74 -9.16
CA TYR A 72 12.82 -9.27 -10.49
C TYR A 72 14.12 -9.93 -10.99
N ASN A 73 15.12 -10.08 -10.12
CA ASN A 73 16.34 -10.83 -10.43
C ASN A 73 16.06 -12.29 -10.80
N ARG A 74 15.07 -12.93 -10.15
CA ARG A 74 14.59 -14.27 -10.52
C ARG A 74 14.03 -14.27 -11.94
N LEU A 75 13.17 -13.31 -12.30
CA LEU A 75 12.63 -13.21 -13.67
C LEU A 75 13.73 -13.04 -14.72
N GLN A 76 14.75 -12.23 -14.43
CA GLN A 76 15.92 -12.08 -15.32
C GLN A 76 16.66 -13.39 -15.52
N ARG A 77 16.89 -14.15 -14.43
CA ARG A 77 17.56 -15.46 -14.49
C ARG A 77 16.76 -16.52 -15.26
N ILE A 78 15.44 -16.52 -15.12
CA ILE A 78 14.56 -17.39 -15.91
C ILE A 78 14.67 -17.03 -17.40
N THR A 79 14.71 -15.73 -17.72
CA THR A 79 14.79 -15.22 -19.09
C THR A 79 16.12 -15.59 -19.76
N SER A 80 17.25 -15.31 -19.11
CA SER A 80 18.54 -15.89 -19.49
C SER A 80 19.44 -16.05 -18.27
N ASN A 81 19.76 -17.30 -18.00
CA ASN A 81 20.59 -17.68 -16.86
C ASN A 81 22.08 -17.39 -17.08
N ILE A 82 22.52 -17.32 -18.35
CA ILE A 82 23.94 -17.14 -18.71
C ILE A 82 24.35 -15.67 -18.50
N PHE A 83 23.49 -14.73 -18.89
CA PHE A 83 23.77 -13.30 -18.72
C PHE A 83 22.54 -12.54 -18.19
N PRO A 84 22.16 -12.73 -16.91
CA PRO A 84 20.99 -12.09 -16.34
C PRO A 84 21.06 -10.55 -16.37
N HIS A 85 22.27 -9.99 -16.36
CA HIS A 85 22.53 -8.54 -16.39
C HIS A 85 22.72 -7.96 -17.80
N LEU A 86 22.93 -8.81 -18.82
CA LEU A 86 23.21 -8.38 -20.20
C LEU A 86 22.07 -8.75 -21.15
N MET A 87 20.82 -8.72 -20.66
CA MET A 87 19.66 -8.65 -21.55
C MET A 87 19.89 -7.54 -22.59
N PRO A 88 19.37 -7.64 -23.82
CA PRO A 88 19.60 -6.63 -24.86
C PRO A 88 19.41 -5.21 -24.31
N MET A 89 20.21 -4.22 -24.72
CA MET A 89 20.16 -2.86 -24.13
C MET A 89 18.78 -2.17 -24.18
N SER A 90 17.86 -2.62 -25.04
CA SER A 90 16.44 -2.20 -25.08
C SER A 90 15.55 -2.92 -24.06
N ALA A 91 16.00 -4.10 -23.62
CA ALA A 91 15.41 -5.03 -22.66
C ALA A 91 15.96 -4.92 -21.24
N SER A 92 17.16 -4.35 -21.08
CA SER A 92 17.90 -4.23 -19.83
C SER A 92 17.71 -2.92 -19.10
N ALA A 93 16.82 -2.04 -19.58
CA ALA A 93 16.38 -0.93 -18.74
C ALA A 93 15.71 -1.57 -17.53
N ASP A 94 16.25 -1.32 -16.34
CA ASP A 94 15.77 -1.93 -15.11
C ASP A 94 14.29 -1.58 -14.90
N ARG A 95 13.39 -2.51 -15.29
CA ARG A 95 11.94 -2.39 -15.15
C ARG A 95 11.48 -2.72 -13.74
N TYR A 96 12.40 -2.86 -12.79
CA TYR A 96 12.12 -2.99 -11.37
C TYR A 96 11.18 -1.90 -10.84
N HIS A 97 11.43 -0.63 -11.19
CA HIS A 97 10.58 0.47 -10.75
C HIS A 97 9.16 0.37 -11.34
N GLU A 98 9.05 -0.09 -12.59
CA GLU A 98 7.76 -0.33 -13.22
C GLU A 98 7.03 -1.50 -12.56
N LEU A 99 7.75 -2.58 -12.21
CA LEU A 99 7.18 -3.70 -11.45
C LEU A 99 6.68 -3.24 -10.09
N LEU A 100 7.46 -2.46 -9.33
CA LEU A 100 7.03 -1.88 -8.06
C LEU A 100 5.73 -1.09 -8.20
N GLN A 101 5.69 -0.16 -9.15
CA GLN A 101 4.52 0.69 -9.39
C GLN A 101 3.30 -0.16 -9.76
N VAL A 102 3.45 -1.08 -10.71
CA VAL A 102 2.36 -1.93 -11.19
C VAL A 102 1.87 -2.87 -10.09
N CYS A 103 2.76 -3.39 -9.25
CA CYS A 103 2.39 -4.19 -8.08
C CYS A 103 1.57 -3.37 -7.07
N CYS A 104 1.94 -2.13 -6.78
CA CYS A 104 1.16 -1.24 -5.91
C CYS A 104 -0.24 -0.97 -6.50
N GLN A 105 -0.31 -0.67 -7.79
CA GLN A 105 -1.58 -0.47 -8.49
C GLN A 105 -2.43 -1.75 -8.48
N TRP A 106 -1.82 -2.90 -8.72
CA TRP A 106 -2.50 -4.19 -8.69
C TRP A 106 -3.07 -4.51 -7.31
N TRP A 107 -2.31 -4.28 -6.23
CA TRP A 107 -2.79 -4.40 -4.86
C TRP A 107 -4.04 -3.54 -4.60
N LEU A 108 -4.02 -2.27 -5.01
CA LEU A 108 -5.17 -1.39 -4.90
C LEU A 108 -6.38 -1.93 -5.69
N LEU A 109 -6.18 -2.34 -6.95
CA LEU A 109 -7.25 -2.90 -7.77
C LEU A 109 -7.86 -4.17 -7.14
N LYS A 110 -7.04 -5.00 -6.51
CA LYS A 110 -7.49 -6.19 -5.78
C LYS A 110 -8.32 -5.81 -4.56
N LEU A 111 -7.87 -4.84 -3.76
CA LEU A 111 -8.62 -4.34 -2.60
C LEU A 111 -9.96 -3.74 -3.01
N LEU A 112 -9.98 -2.87 -4.03
CA LEU A 112 -11.22 -2.28 -4.56
C LEU A 112 -12.19 -3.37 -5.04
N LYS A 113 -11.69 -4.39 -5.74
CA LYS A 113 -12.51 -5.51 -6.19
C LYS A 113 -13.09 -6.30 -5.00
N TRP A 114 -12.29 -6.60 -3.99
CA TRP A 114 -12.73 -7.36 -2.81
C TRP A 114 -13.72 -6.57 -1.94
N ALA A 115 -13.57 -5.26 -1.85
CA ALA A 115 -14.49 -4.38 -1.15
C ALA A 115 -15.77 -4.05 -1.96
N GLY A 116 -15.90 -4.53 -3.20
CA GLY A 116 -17.10 -4.37 -4.02
C GLY A 116 -17.16 -3.09 -4.87
N PHE A 117 -16.09 -2.29 -4.91
CA PHE A 117 -16.00 -1.04 -5.68
C PHE A 117 -15.69 -1.25 -7.17
N GLY A 118 -15.72 -2.50 -7.67
CA GLY A 118 -15.44 -2.79 -9.08
C GLY A 118 -16.54 -2.34 -10.06
N HIS A 119 -17.77 -2.14 -9.59
CA HIS A 119 -18.93 -1.78 -10.40
C HIS A 119 -19.72 -0.58 -9.86
N GLN A 120 -19.33 -0.06 -8.70
CA GLN A 120 -19.98 1.09 -8.08
C GLN A 120 -19.29 2.37 -8.52
N CYS A 121 -20.05 3.45 -8.70
CA CYS A 121 -19.50 4.78 -9.00
C CYS A 121 -19.09 5.53 -7.73
N ASP A 122 -19.42 4.98 -6.56
CA ASP A 122 -19.15 5.59 -5.27
C ASP A 122 -17.67 5.48 -4.91
N SER A 123 -17.13 6.55 -4.34
CA SER A 123 -15.78 6.53 -3.79
C SER A 123 -15.74 5.76 -2.46
N PRO A 124 -14.68 4.98 -2.19
CA PRO A 124 -14.50 4.34 -0.90
C PRO A 124 -14.43 5.39 0.22
N LYS A 125 -15.02 5.05 1.36
CA LYS A 125 -14.95 5.86 2.58
C LYS A 125 -13.61 5.64 3.29
N PRO A 126 -13.20 6.55 4.19
CA PRO A 126 -12.02 6.33 5.01
C PRO A 126 -12.09 4.98 5.76
N GLY A 127 -11.01 4.23 5.74
CA GLY A 127 -10.89 2.88 6.33
C GLY A 127 -11.73 1.78 5.69
N SER A 128 -12.45 2.03 4.60
CA SER A 128 -13.40 1.05 4.03
C SER A 128 -12.78 -0.02 3.14
N LEU A 129 -11.51 0.11 2.73
CA LEU A 129 -10.83 -0.90 1.92
C LEU A 129 -10.22 -2.04 2.73
N VAL A 130 -10.27 -1.94 4.06
CA VAL A 130 -9.79 -2.97 4.98
C VAL A 130 -10.92 -3.43 5.87
N LEU A 131 -10.88 -4.70 6.29
CA LEU A 131 -11.87 -5.25 7.18
C LEU A 131 -11.43 -5.04 8.63
N PHE A 132 -12.36 -4.58 9.47
CA PHE A 132 -12.21 -4.79 10.90
C PHE A 132 -12.54 -6.24 11.26
N TYR A 133 -12.02 -6.70 12.39
CA TYR A 133 -12.14 -8.09 12.80
C TYR A 133 -13.61 -8.47 13.06
N PRO A 134 -14.16 -9.50 12.38
CA PRO A 134 -15.58 -9.83 12.43
C PRO A 134 -16.11 -10.27 13.79
N THR A 135 -15.24 -10.66 14.71
CA THR A 135 -15.59 -11.15 16.05
C THR A 135 -15.47 -10.07 17.12
N CYS A 136 -14.88 -8.92 16.80
CA CYS A 136 -14.98 -7.75 17.68
C CYS A 136 -16.41 -7.20 17.66
N PRO A 137 -16.98 -6.74 18.78
CA PRO A 137 -18.31 -6.14 18.80
C PRO A 137 -18.45 -5.01 17.78
N GLN A 138 -19.48 -5.01 16.95
CA GLN A 138 -19.75 -3.97 15.96
C GLN A 138 -21.25 -3.67 15.98
N PRO A 139 -21.66 -2.61 16.68
CA PRO A 139 -23.06 -2.21 16.75
C PRO A 139 -23.69 -2.07 15.37
N GLY A 140 -24.81 -2.77 15.15
CA GLY A 140 -25.54 -2.77 13.88
C GLY A 140 -24.97 -3.68 12.78
N ILE A 141 -23.86 -4.39 13.05
CA ILE A 141 -23.28 -5.39 12.13
C ILE A 141 -23.42 -6.79 12.72
N ASN A 142 -22.71 -7.06 13.82
CA ASN A 142 -22.71 -8.37 14.50
C ASN A 142 -23.22 -8.29 15.95
N VAL A 143 -23.50 -7.09 16.44
CA VAL A 143 -24.04 -6.84 17.78
C VAL A 143 -25.26 -5.93 17.65
N TYR A 144 -26.42 -6.44 18.07
CA TYR A 144 -27.69 -5.71 18.07
C TYR A 144 -28.02 -5.22 19.48
N LEU A 145 -28.55 -4.00 19.58
CA LEU A 145 -29.00 -3.44 20.84
C LEU A 145 -30.21 -4.22 21.32
N ASP A 146 -30.14 -4.69 22.57
CA ASP A 146 -31.25 -5.38 23.22
C ASP A 146 -32.18 -4.36 23.90
N VAL A 147 -33.42 -4.73 24.20
CA VAL A 147 -34.47 -3.83 24.73
C VAL A 147 -34.05 -3.16 26.06
N THR A 148 -33.16 -3.80 26.82
CA THR A 148 -32.63 -3.30 28.09
C THR A 148 -31.60 -2.18 27.96
N ASN A 149 -31.05 -1.96 26.76
CA ASN A 149 -30.17 -0.85 26.41
C ASN A 149 -29.02 -0.59 27.41
N ASP A 150 -28.51 -1.65 28.03
CA ASP A 150 -27.42 -1.55 29.01
C ASP A 150 -26.07 -1.41 28.31
N SER A 151 -25.68 -0.17 28.08
CA SER A 151 -24.38 0.20 27.47
C SER A 151 -23.18 -0.17 28.33
N SER A 152 -23.37 -0.58 29.59
CA SER A 152 -22.28 -1.02 30.47
C SER A 152 -21.91 -2.48 30.27
N ASN A 153 -22.71 -3.23 29.50
CA ASN A 153 -22.48 -4.65 29.29
C ASN A 153 -21.22 -4.87 28.45
N TRP A 154 -20.32 -5.71 28.96
CA TRP A 154 -19.03 -6.05 28.36
C TRP A 154 -19.14 -6.50 26.89
N LYS A 155 -20.29 -7.07 26.47
CA LYS A 155 -20.55 -7.49 25.09
C LYS A 155 -20.54 -6.36 24.06
N TYR A 156 -20.66 -5.11 24.50
CA TYR A 156 -20.62 -3.91 23.64
C TYR A 156 -19.27 -3.16 23.73
N ASN A 157 -18.39 -3.57 24.63
CA ASN A 157 -17.18 -2.80 24.93
C ASN A 157 -16.01 -3.18 24.04
N TRP A 158 -15.23 -2.17 23.68
CA TRP A 158 -13.93 -2.34 23.05
C TRP A 158 -12.83 -2.09 24.06
N THR A 159 -11.90 -3.04 24.14
CA THR A 159 -10.61 -2.82 24.76
C THR A 159 -9.62 -2.55 23.64
N LEU A 160 -9.06 -1.35 23.62
CA LEU A 160 -8.11 -0.91 22.59
C LEU A 160 -6.71 -0.80 23.17
N ILE A 161 -5.72 -1.22 22.39
CA ILE A 161 -4.30 -1.06 22.70
C ILE A 161 -3.71 -0.17 21.62
N LEU A 162 -2.97 0.84 22.05
CA LEU A 162 -2.15 1.65 21.17
C LEU A 162 -0.70 1.21 21.34
N ASP A 163 -0.02 0.98 20.22
CA ASP A 163 1.39 0.63 20.20
C ASP A 163 2.11 1.33 19.05
N GLY A 164 3.43 1.51 19.20
CA GLY A 164 4.27 2.29 18.32
C GLY A 164 5.47 1.53 17.79
N ASN A 165 5.67 1.54 16.47
CA ASN A 165 6.88 1.05 15.83
C ASN A 165 7.81 2.20 15.43
N PHE A 166 8.85 2.43 16.22
CA PHE A 166 9.88 3.47 16.02
C PHE A 166 11.02 3.08 15.07
N LYS A 167 10.87 1.97 14.34
CA LYS A 167 11.82 1.56 13.30
C LYS A 167 11.24 1.73 11.89
N ALA A 168 9.96 2.04 11.78
CA ALA A 168 9.28 2.34 10.53
C ALA A 168 9.55 3.80 10.12
N GLU A 169 10.82 4.10 9.86
CA GLU A 169 11.27 5.43 9.49
C GLU A 169 10.90 5.75 8.03
N HIS A 170 10.39 6.95 7.80
CA HIS A 170 10.12 7.47 6.46
C HIS A 170 11.00 8.70 6.21
N LEU A 171 11.80 8.64 5.15
CA LEU A 171 12.65 9.76 4.74
C LEU A 171 11.84 10.82 4.01
N HIS A 172 12.25 12.07 4.14
CA HIS A 172 11.72 13.12 3.28
C HIS A 172 12.02 12.81 1.81
N ASP A 173 11.00 13.00 1.00
CA ASP A 173 11.14 12.83 -0.43
C ASP A 173 12.04 13.90 -1.05
N ARG A 174 12.79 13.48 -2.08
CA ARG A 174 13.69 14.39 -2.81
C ARG A 174 12.93 15.43 -3.62
N GLN A 175 11.69 15.14 -4.01
CA GLN A 175 10.85 16.01 -4.81
C GLN A 175 9.52 16.26 -4.08
N MET A 176 9.44 17.39 -3.38
CA MET A 176 8.20 17.78 -2.72
C MET A 176 7.09 18.08 -3.75
N GLY A 177 5.89 17.56 -3.50
CA GLY A 177 4.67 17.86 -4.27
C GLY A 177 4.43 17.01 -5.53
N GLY A 178 5.31 16.04 -5.84
CA GLY A 178 5.13 15.11 -6.96
C GLY A 178 4.45 13.78 -6.59
N GLN A 179 4.15 13.56 -5.31
CA GLN A 179 3.63 12.29 -4.81
C GLN A 179 2.16 12.09 -5.17
N VAL A 180 1.81 10.84 -5.49
CA VAL A 180 0.44 10.39 -5.67
C VAL A 180 0.16 9.28 -4.67
N TRP A 181 -0.71 9.56 -3.71
CA TRP A 181 -1.14 8.60 -2.70
C TRP A 181 -2.27 7.72 -3.24
N LEU A 182 -1.99 6.42 -3.40
CA LEU A 182 -2.97 5.48 -3.95
C LEU A 182 -4.08 5.10 -2.97
N MET A 183 -3.81 5.15 -1.66
CA MET A 183 -4.70 4.67 -0.60
C MET A 183 -4.80 5.62 0.59
N ASP A 184 -4.68 6.94 0.36
CA ASP A 184 -4.69 7.95 1.43
C ASP A 184 -5.95 7.83 2.31
N GLY A 185 -5.77 7.40 3.55
CA GLY A 185 -6.87 7.17 4.50
C GLY A 185 -7.84 6.04 4.18
N LEU A 186 -7.64 5.27 3.10
CA LEU A 186 -8.62 4.26 2.67
C LEU A 186 -8.45 2.92 3.41
N GLY A 187 -7.31 2.70 4.06
CA GLY A 187 -6.95 1.48 4.78
C GLY A 187 -6.79 1.69 6.28
N PHE A 188 -5.71 1.15 6.87
CA PHE A 188 -5.42 1.31 8.29
C PHE A 188 -4.89 2.70 8.66
N MET A 189 -4.09 3.31 7.78
CA MET A 189 -3.54 4.66 7.98
C MET A 189 -4.65 5.71 7.91
N VAL A 190 -4.55 6.75 8.72
CA VAL A 190 -5.38 7.96 8.61
C VAL A 190 -5.04 8.73 7.33
N SER A 191 -5.93 9.64 6.93
CA SER A 191 -5.66 10.52 5.79
C SER A 191 -4.58 11.54 6.15
N TRP A 192 -3.63 11.77 5.24
CA TRP A 192 -2.47 12.63 5.47
C TRP A 192 -2.88 14.07 5.81
N SER A 193 -3.77 14.67 5.02
CA SER A 193 -4.12 16.10 5.17
C SER A 193 -4.84 16.41 6.49
N PRO A 194 -5.93 15.73 6.88
CA PRO A 194 -6.59 15.96 8.16
C PRO A 194 -5.67 15.70 9.36
N TYR A 195 -4.77 14.73 9.26
CA TYR A 195 -3.82 14.42 10.31
C TYR A 195 -2.77 15.53 10.47
N HIS A 196 -2.22 16.06 9.38
CA HIS A 196 -1.27 17.17 9.44
C HIS A 196 -1.90 18.47 9.95
N GLU A 197 -3.17 18.73 9.64
CA GLU A 197 -3.92 19.83 10.24
C GLU A 197 -4.05 19.66 11.76
N TYR A 198 -4.35 18.45 12.22
CA TYR A 198 -4.40 18.13 13.64
C TYR A 198 -3.04 18.34 14.32
N LEU A 199 -1.94 17.87 13.71
CA LEU A 199 -0.59 18.05 14.26
C LEU A 199 -0.21 19.53 14.35
N ALA A 200 -0.56 20.34 13.35
CA ALA A 200 -0.30 21.77 13.35
C ALA A 200 -1.12 22.53 14.42
N ALA A 201 -2.33 22.06 14.73
CA ALA A 201 -3.21 22.63 15.74
C ALA A 201 -2.88 22.16 17.17
N THR A 202 -2.13 21.06 17.32
CA THR A 202 -1.85 20.45 18.62
C THR A 202 -0.69 21.14 19.31
N ASN A 203 -0.95 21.67 20.51
CA ASN A 203 0.10 22.20 21.38
C ASN A 203 0.74 21.07 22.20
N TYR A 204 2.02 20.80 21.94
CA TYR A 204 2.75 19.79 22.70
C TYR A 204 3.23 20.33 24.05
N PRO A 205 3.08 19.57 25.15
CA PRO A 205 3.66 19.95 26.42
C PRO A 205 5.20 20.00 26.32
N PRO A 206 5.86 20.91 27.05
CA PRO A 206 7.31 21.05 27.02
C PRO A 206 8.00 19.76 27.48
N GLU A 207 9.21 19.51 26.96
CA GLU A 207 10.03 18.37 27.38
C GLU A 207 10.24 18.38 28.89
N SER A 208 9.96 17.25 29.53
CA SER A 208 10.16 17.13 30.97
C SER A 208 11.66 17.17 31.28
N SER A 209 12.06 18.01 32.24
CA SER A 209 13.44 18.15 32.71
C SER A 209 13.90 17.02 33.65
N CYS A 210 13.09 15.95 33.78
CA CYS A 210 13.36 14.84 34.68
C CYS A 210 14.37 13.86 34.08
N ASN A 211 15.40 13.48 34.85
CA ASN A 211 16.45 12.55 34.40
C ASN A 211 15.92 11.17 33.95
N ASN A 212 14.82 10.68 34.52
CA ASN A 212 14.21 9.39 34.13
C ASN A 212 13.49 9.45 32.78
N HIS A 213 13.23 10.65 32.24
CA HIS A 213 12.63 10.85 30.92
C HIS A 213 13.67 11.11 29.83
N ARG A 214 14.98 10.99 30.13
CA ARG A 214 16.05 11.25 29.16
C ARG A 214 16.01 10.28 27.96
N ALA A 215 15.63 9.02 28.18
CA ALA A 215 15.45 8.04 27.10
C ALA A 215 14.29 8.42 26.16
N ILE A 216 13.17 8.89 26.73
CA ILE A 216 12.00 9.38 25.99
C ILE A 216 12.37 10.65 25.21
N ASN A 217 13.06 11.60 25.85
CA ASN A 217 13.52 12.84 25.19
C ASN A 217 14.51 12.56 24.05
N GLN A 218 15.36 11.54 24.19
CA GLN A 218 16.31 11.16 23.13
C GLN A 218 15.61 10.47 21.96
N ALA A 219 14.59 9.64 22.21
CA ALA A 219 13.75 9.05 21.16
C ALA A 219 12.86 10.10 20.46
N ASN A 220 12.53 11.19 21.13
CA ASN A 220 11.77 12.32 20.59
C ASN A 220 12.65 13.36 19.85
N SER A 221 13.92 13.03 19.59
CA SER A 221 14.83 13.96 18.92
C SER A 221 14.44 14.13 17.44
N VAL A 222 14.50 15.37 16.95
CA VAL A 222 14.13 15.69 15.57
C VAL A 222 15.25 15.26 14.64
N HIS A 223 14.95 14.32 13.75
CA HIS A 223 15.85 13.90 12.70
C HIS A 223 15.50 14.65 11.41
N ALA A 224 16.32 15.64 11.03
CA ALA A 224 16.04 16.54 9.90
C ALA A 224 15.88 15.85 8.52
N GLN A 225 16.23 14.56 8.42
CA GLN A 225 16.10 13.78 7.19
C GLN A 225 14.80 12.96 7.13
N LEU A 226 14.13 12.77 8.28
CA LEU A 226 12.95 11.93 8.41
C LEU A 226 11.67 12.76 8.39
N GLU A 227 10.73 12.36 7.54
CA GLU A 227 9.35 12.84 7.58
C GLU A 227 8.57 12.18 8.72
N ALA A 228 8.82 10.88 8.94
CA ALA A 228 8.26 10.11 10.05
C ALA A 228 9.35 9.28 10.74
N THR A 229 9.31 9.25 12.07
CA THR A 229 10.21 8.45 12.92
C THR A 229 9.64 7.07 13.27
N GLY A 230 8.38 6.81 12.91
CA GLY A 230 7.70 5.57 13.23
C GLY A 230 6.24 5.61 12.88
N ILE A 231 5.53 4.52 13.21
CA ILE A 231 4.10 4.38 13.00
C ILE A 231 3.45 3.97 14.31
N GLY A 232 2.44 4.72 14.74
CA GLY A 232 1.52 4.35 15.82
C GLY A 232 0.28 3.66 15.24
N ALA A 233 -0.22 2.64 15.92
CA ALA A 233 -1.45 1.98 15.49
C ALA A 233 -2.31 1.57 16.68
N THR A 234 -3.62 1.62 16.46
CA THR A 234 -4.59 1.12 17.44
C THR A 234 -5.03 -0.29 17.04
N THR A 235 -5.02 -1.20 18.01
CA THR A 235 -5.43 -2.59 17.85
C THR A 235 -6.48 -2.97 18.87
N CYS A 236 -7.31 -3.97 18.57
CA CYS A 236 -8.17 -4.57 19.57
C CYS A 236 -7.36 -5.46 20.52
N ALA A 237 -7.44 -5.23 21.83
CA ALA A 237 -6.71 -5.99 22.84
C ALA A 237 -7.03 -7.50 22.83
N HIS A 238 -8.27 -7.84 22.49
CA HIS A 238 -8.75 -9.23 22.56
C HIS A 238 -8.21 -10.08 21.42
N HIS A 239 -8.02 -9.49 20.24
CA HIS A 239 -7.76 -10.24 19.01
C HIS A 239 -6.51 -9.75 18.24
N GLY A 240 -5.86 -8.68 18.71
CA GLY A 240 -4.66 -8.11 18.07
C GLY A 240 -4.90 -7.50 16.70
N CYS A 241 -6.16 -7.27 16.32
CA CYS A 241 -6.50 -6.78 14.99
C CYS A 241 -6.42 -5.25 14.94
N PHE A 242 -5.77 -4.73 13.89
CA PHE A 242 -5.69 -3.30 13.62
C PHE A 242 -7.08 -2.71 13.39
N ILE A 243 -7.33 -1.55 13.98
CA ILE A 243 -8.54 -0.78 13.73
C ILE A 243 -8.34 0.00 12.42
N PRO A 244 -9.26 -0.09 11.45
CA PRO A 244 -9.22 0.72 10.24
C PRO A 244 -9.13 2.22 10.55
N HIS A 245 -8.42 2.98 9.72
CA HIS A 245 -8.31 4.44 9.83
C HIS A 245 -7.85 4.92 11.23
N SER A 246 -6.92 4.21 11.86
CA SER A 246 -6.42 4.51 13.22
C SER A 246 -4.90 4.43 13.37
N ALA A 247 -4.18 4.10 12.29
CA ALA A 247 -2.73 4.13 12.26
C ALA A 247 -2.25 5.50 11.78
N VAL A 248 -1.19 6.00 12.39
CA VAL A 248 -0.66 7.34 12.20
C VAL A 248 0.85 7.31 12.10
N ASP A 249 1.42 8.23 11.32
CA ASP A 249 2.86 8.46 11.32
C ASP A 249 3.25 9.27 12.55
N PHE A 250 4.33 8.88 13.22
CA PHE A 250 4.94 9.66 14.28
C PHE A 250 5.99 10.61 13.72
N GLN A 251 5.92 11.89 14.09
CA GLN A 251 6.86 12.92 13.65
C GLN A 251 8.03 13.06 14.64
N LYS A 252 7.80 12.70 15.91
CA LYS A 252 8.79 12.78 16.99
C LYS A 252 8.54 11.71 18.07
N GLY A 253 9.04 10.49 17.88
CA GLY A 253 8.88 9.41 18.88
C GLY A 253 7.42 9.18 19.30
N GLU A 254 7.13 8.91 20.57
CA GLU A 254 5.74 8.78 21.09
C GLU A 254 5.10 10.17 21.27
N ARG A 255 4.79 10.86 20.17
CA ARG A 255 4.07 12.15 20.16
C ARG A 255 3.07 12.26 19.05
#